data_AF-M7P9U4-F1
#
_entry.id   AF-M7P9U4-F1
#
_cell.length_a   1.000
_cell.length_b   1.000
_cell.length_c   1.000
_cell.angle_alpha   90.00
_cell.angle_beta   90.00
_cell.angle_gamma   90.00
#
_symmetry.space_group_name_H-M   'P 1'
#
loop_
_entity.id
_entity.type
_entity.pdbx_description
1 polymer ?
#
loop_
_entity_poly.entity_id
_entity_poly.type
_entity_poly.pdbx_seq_one_letter_code
_entity_poly.pdbx_strand_id
1 'polypeptide(L)'
;MEDQDQKNIKNISNKSKKYRREKPWDSEEIDHWKIESFVADKDAPSFTDESSFATLFPKYREKYLQEIWPHVTQNLNKYGISCVLDMIVGSMTVKTTRNTRDPYAILKARDLIKLLARSVPFPQAIKIMDDAMACDIIKIGGFLRNKERFVKRRQRILGPNGSTLKALELLTQCYIMVQGSTVSVMGDYKGLKQVRKIVEDCMKNIHPIYHIKELMIKRELEKDPLLKNESWDRFLPHFKKRNVSRRKPKHIKENEYTPFPPPQNPRKIDLQIESGEYFMSKYAKERKKREERKEKQKQVSEKRRKERESAFKPPEDPVYKR
;
A
#
# COMPACT_ATOMS: atom_id res chain seq x y z
N MET A 1 45.35 20.65 31.81
CA MET A 1 44.54 19.56 32.37
C MET A 1 43.59 18.97 31.32
N GLU A 2 43.91 19.09 30.02
CA GLU A 2 43.06 18.61 28.90
C GLU A 2 43.77 17.61 27.97
N ASP A 3 45.07 17.34 28.17
CA ASP A 3 45.87 16.47 27.27
C ASP A 3 45.99 15.01 27.72
N GLN A 4 45.40 14.63 28.86
CA GLN A 4 45.44 13.24 29.34
C GLN A 4 44.19 12.43 28.98
N ASP A 5 43.05 13.08 28.69
CA ASP A 5 41.81 12.38 28.35
C ASP A 5 41.76 11.91 26.88
N GLN A 6 42.54 12.52 25.98
CA GLN A 6 42.63 12.07 24.57
C GLN A 6 43.53 10.83 24.37
N LYS A 7 44.36 10.46 25.36
CA LYS A 7 45.22 9.27 25.27
C LYS A 7 44.54 7.98 25.72
N ASN A 8 43.38 8.04 26.38
CA ASN A 8 42.72 6.87 26.94
C ASN A 8 41.68 6.19 26.03
N ILE A 9 41.38 6.74 24.84
CA ILE A 9 40.41 6.14 23.90
C ILE A 9 41.07 5.12 22.94
N LYS A 10 42.40 5.09 22.83
CA LYS A 10 43.11 4.23 21.85
C LYS A 10 43.36 2.78 22.28
N ASN A 11 43.04 2.37 23.52
CA ASN A 11 43.41 1.06 24.04
C ASN A 11 42.25 0.22 24.60
N ILE A 12 41.09 0.22 23.94
CA ILE A 12 40.14 -0.89 24.06
C ILE A 12 40.48 -1.89 22.94
N SER A 13 41.61 -2.59 23.09
CA SER A 13 41.93 -3.71 22.22
C SER A 13 40.96 -4.86 22.53
N ASN A 14 40.02 -5.08 21.62
CA ASN A 14 39.05 -6.17 21.70
C ASN A 14 39.79 -7.50 21.93
N LYS A 15 39.68 -8.10 23.13
CA LYS A 15 40.30 -9.39 23.50
C LYS A 15 39.95 -10.53 22.51
N SER A 16 38.91 -10.37 21.68
CA SER A 16 38.50 -11.34 20.66
C SER A 16 39.39 -11.38 19.40
N LYS A 17 40.35 -10.45 19.22
CA LYS A 17 41.24 -10.43 18.04
C LYS A 17 42.60 -11.10 18.28
N LYS A 18 42.90 -11.56 19.50
CA LYS A 18 44.22 -12.12 19.88
C LYS A 18 44.65 -13.35 19.07
N TYR A 19 43.70 -14.04 18.41
CA TYR A 19 43.95 -15.23 17.57
C TYR A 19 43.66 -15.03 16.08
N ARG A 20 43.24 -13.83 15.64
CA ARG A 20 43.05 -13.54 14.21
C ARG A 20 44.38 -13.09 13.62
N ARG A 21 45.10 -14.04 12.99
CA ARG A 21 46.21 -13.71 12.09
C ARG A 21 45.65 -13.01 10.85
N GLU A 22 46.38 -12.02 10.34
CA GLU A 22 46.09 -11.44 9.03
C GLU A 22 46.18 -12.57 7.99
N LYS A 23 45.17 -12.67 7.14
CA LYS A 23 45.11 -13.70 6.11
C LYS A 23 45.88 -13.15 4.90
N PRO A 24 47.02 -13.76 4.50
CA PRO A 24 47.82 -13.24 3.39
C PRO A 24 47.09 -13.23 2.04
N TRP A 25 45.99 -13.98 1.94
CA TRP A 25 45.15 -14.10 0.75
C TRP A 25 43.91 -13.17 0.77
N ASP A 26 43.75 -12.34 1.80
CA ASP A 26 42.60 -11.45 2.02
C ASP A 26 43.14 -10.02 2.13
N SER A 27 43.64 -9.49 0.99
CA SER A 27 44.11 -8.12 0.87
C SER A 27 42.96 -7.18 0.51
N GLU A 28 43.06 -5.91 0.92
CA GLU A 28 42.04 -4.87 0.65
C GLU A 28 41.80 -4.64 -0.87
N GLU A 29 42.68 -5.13 -1.73
CA GLU A 29 42.56 -5.06 -3.19
C GLU A 29 41.65 -6.15 -3.79
N ILE A 30 41.41 -7.26 -3.08
CA ILE A 30 40.62 -8.38 -3.61
C ILE A 30 39.13 -8.07 -3.45
N ASP A 31 38.46 -7.81 -4.58
CA ASP A 31 37.01 -7.68 -4.62
C ASP A 31 36.35 -9.06 -4.52
N HIS A 32 36.05 -9.47 -3.29
CA HIS A 32 35.37 -10.71 -2.96
C HIS A 32 33.95 -10.83 -3.56
N TRP A 33 33.39 -9.74 -4.07
CA TRP A 33 32.03 -9.69 -4.61
C TRP A 33 32.00 -9.62 -6.14
N LYS A 34 33.16 -9.68 -6.79
CA LYS A 34 33.24 -9.71 -8.25
C LYS A 34 32.64 -11.02 -8.77
N ILE A 35 31.64 -10.91 -9.63
CA ILE A 35 30.99 -12.06 -10.27
C ILE A 35 31.84 -12.45 -11.48
N GLU A 36 32.45 -13.63 -11.43
CA GLU A 36 33.15 -14.21 -12.57
C GLU A 36 32.15 -14.83 -13.54
N SER A 37 32.37 -14.62 -14.84
CA SER A 37 31.53 -15.23 -15.88
C SER A 37 31.74 -16.74 -15.90
N PHE A 38 30.65 -17.49 -15.96
CA PHE A 38 30.72 -18.94 -16.10
C PHE A 38 31.39 -19.33 -17.43
N VAL A 39 32.46 -20.12 -17.34
CA VAL A 39 33.11 -20.75 -18.50
C VAL A 39 32.71 -22.21 -18.52
N ALA A 40 32.00 -22.62 -19.58
CA ALA A 40 31.57 -23.99 -19.72
C ALA A 40 32.77 -24.92 -19.93
N ASP A 41 33.00 -25.82 -18.98
CA ASP A 41 33.92 -26.93 -19.15
C ASP A 41 33.32 -27.93 -20.16
N LYS A 42 34.03 -28.14 -21.27
CA LYS A 42 33.60 -29.00 -22.38
C LYS A 42 33.64 -30.47 -21.99
N ASP A 43 34.52 -30.83 -21.07
CA ASP A 43 34.78 -32.22 -20.67
C ASP A 43 33.94 -32.64 -19.45
N ALA A 44 33.22 -31.70 -18.83
CA ALA A 44 32.29 -32.01 -17.76
C ALA A 44 31.19 -33.00 -18.23
N PRO A 45 30.77 -33.96 -17.40
CA PRO A 45 29.65 -34.83 -17.73
C PRO A 45 28.34 -34.02 -17.80
N SER A 46 27.38 -34.50 -18.60
CA SER A 46 26.04 -33.93 -18.66
C SER A 46 25.26 -34.19 -17.37
N PHE A 47 24.26 -33.36 -17.08
CA PHE A 47 23.37 -33.58 -15.95
C PHE A 47 22.60 -34.90 -16.08
N THR A 48 22.51 -35.64 -14.98
CA THR A 48 21.74 -36.89 -14.89
C THR A 48 20.23 -36.63 -14.80
N ASP A 49 19.87 -35.56 -14.08
CA ASP A 49 18.49 -35.22 -13.77
C ASP A 49 17.97 -34.06 -14.61
N GLU A 50 16.66 -34.04 -14.83
CA GLU A 50 15.96 -32.99 -15.57
C GLU A 50 15.29 -32.01 -14.61
N SER A 51 15.59 -30.72 -14.75
CA SER A 51 14.88 -29.63 -14.10
C SER A 51 13.88 -29.01 -15.06
N SER A 52 12.62 -28.91 -14.65
CA SER A 52 11.52 -28.34 -15.44
C SER A 52 10.76 -27.31 -14.63
N PHE A 53 10.54 -26.13 -15.21
CA PHE A 53 9.74 -25.06 -14.62
C PHE A 53 8.66 -24.61 -15.61
N ALA A 54 7.45 -24.39 -15.09
CA ALA A 54 6.33 -23.89 -15.88
C ALA A 54 5.71 -22.64 -15.25
N THR A 55 5.22 -21.73 -16.09
CA THR A 55 4.49 -20.53 -15.66
C THR A 55 3.28 -20.31 -16.57
N LEU A 56 2.13 -20.04 -15.96
CA LEU A 56 0.92 -19.66 -16.67
C LEU A 56 0.98 -18.18 -17.08
N PHE A 57 0.42 -17.86 -18.25
CA PHE A 57 0.28 -16.49 -18.74
C PHE A 57 -1.18 -16.18 -19.07
N PRO A 58 -1.59 -14.90 -18.98
CA PRO A 58 -2.96 -14.51 -19.26
C PRO A 58 -3.25 -14.47 -20.76
N LYS A 59 -4.50 -14.77 -21.16
CA LYS A 59 -4.91 -14.92 -22.57
C LYS A 59 -4.55 -13.74 -23.47
N TYR A 60 -4.63 -12.50 -22.97
CA TYR A 60 -4.27 -11.31 -23.75
C TYR A 60 -2.79 -11.26 -24.17
N ARG A 61 -1.91 -12.05 -23.53
CA ARG A 61 -0.47 -12.06 -23.78
C ARG A 61 -0.06 -13.04 -24.88
N GLU A 62 -0.96 -13.95 -25.26
CA GLU A 62 -0.73 -15.05 -26.21
C GLU A 62 -0.20 -14.58 -27.56
N LYS A 63 -0.87 -13.62 -28.22
CA LYS A 63 -0.47 -13.12 -29.56
C LYS A 63 0.99 -12.65 -29.58
N TYR A 64 1.35 -11.84 -28.59
CA TYR A 64 2.72 -11.37 -28.45
C TYR A 64 3.71 -12.51 -28.21
N LEU A 65 3.38 -13.45 -27.30
CA LEU A 65 4.26 -14.58 -27.00
C LEU A 65 4.48 -15.46 -28.23
N GLN A 66 3.44 -15.69 -29.04
CA GLN A 66 3.52 -16.44 -30.28
C GLN A 66 4.48 -15.77 -31.27
N GLU A 67 4.42 -14.45 -31.43
CA GLU A 67 5.31 -13.68 -32.32
C GLU A 67 6.78 -13.74 -31.87
N ILE A 68 7.05 -13.61 -30.57
CA ILE A 68 8.43 -13.56 -30.06
C ILE A 68 9.04 -14.94 -29.79
N TRP A 69 8.24 -16.02 -29.74
CA TRP A 69 8.69 -17.33 -29.30
C TRP A 69 9.93 -17.87 -30.04
N PRO A 70 10.05 -17.71 -31.38
CA PRO A 70 11.25 -18.12 -32.11
C PRO A 70 12.53 -17.42 -31.62
N HIS A 71 12.44 -16.17 -31.16
CA HIS A 71 13.58 -15.47 -30.59
C HIS A 71 13.91 -15.94 -29.17
N VAL A 72 12.90 -16.34 -28.40
CA VAL A 72 13.08 -16.95 -27.07
C VAL A 72 13.81 -18.29 -27.21
N THR A 73 13.35 -19.17 -28.11
CA THR A 73 13.98 -20.48 -28.37
C THR A 73 15.42 -20.31 -28.83
N GLN A 74 15.68 -19.41 -29.77
CA GLN A 74 17.04 -19.16 -30.27
C GLN A 74 18.00 -18.71 -29.16
N ASN A 75 17.55 -17.87 -28.22
CA ASN A 75 18.40 -17.40 -27.14
C ASN A 75 18.60 -18.44 -26.03
N LEU A 76 17.56 -19.20 -25.65
CA LEU A 76 17.68 -20.26 -24.64
C LEU A 76 18.47 -21.47 -25.14
N ASN A 77 18.43 -21.76 -26.45
CA ASN A 77 19.23 -22.81 -27.06
C ASN A 77 20.74 -22.57 -26.89
N LYS A 78 21.21 -21.31 -26.81
CA LYS A 78 22.62 -20.97 -26.54
C LYS A 78 23.10 -21.50 -25.19
N TYR A 79 22.18 -21.64 -24.23
CA TYR A 79 22.44 -22.18 -22.90
C TYR A 79 22.08 -23.66 -22.79
N GLY A 80 21.70 -24.31 -23.89
CA GLY A 80 21.25 -25.69 -23.91
C GLY A 80 19.92 -25.91 -23.17
N ILE A 81 19.06 -24.90 -23.07
CA ILE A 81 17.76 -24.99 -22.39
C ILE A 81 16.66 -25.10 -23.44
N SER A 82 15.80 -26.11 -23.29
CA SER A 82 14.61 -26.27 -24.13
C SER A 82 13.45 -25.46 -23.57
N CYS A 83 12.59 -24.92 -24.45
CA CYS A 83 11.40 -24.20 -24.04
C CYS A 83 10.19 -24.53 -24.92
N VAL A 84 9.02 -24.69 -24.29
CA VAL A 84 7.75 -25.03 -24.94
C VAL A 84 6.70 -23.98 -24.58
N LEU A 85 5.95 -23.52 -25.58
CA LEU A 85 4.80 -22.63 -25.44
C LEU A 85 3.52 -23.43 -25.71
N ASP A 86 2.67 -23.54 -24.71
CA ASP A 86 1.35 -24.15 -24.80
C ASP A 86 0.26 -23.07 -24.86
N MET A 87 -0.40 -22.95 -26.00
CA MET A 87 -1.47 -21.99 -26.25
C MET A 87 -2.85 -22.46 -25.74
N ILE A 88 -3.04 -23.77 -25.57
CA ILE A 88 -4.31 -24.36 -25.12
C ILE A 88 -4.44 -24.12 -23.62
N VAL A 89 -3.42 -24.56 -22.86
CA VAL A 89 -3.38 -24.34 -21.41
C VAL A 89 -3.01 -22.89 -21.07
N GLY A 90 -2.27 -22.21 -21.96
CA GLY A 90 -1.74 -20.87 -21.69
C GLY A 90 -0.54 -20.91 -20.75
N SER A 91 0.41 -21.82 -21.02
CA SER A 91 1.60 -22.03 -20.19
C SER A 91 2.90 -21.95 -20.99
N MET A 92 3.96 -21.46 -20.35
CA MET A 92 5.33 -21.51 -20.85
C MET A 92 6.12 -22.45 -19.95
N THR A 93 6.87 -23.37 -20.55
CA THR A 93 7.69 -24.35 -19.84
C THR A 93 9.14 -24.25 -20.32
N VAL A 94 10.09 -24.29 -19.40
CA VAL A 94 11.54 -24.37 -19.67
C VAL A 94 12.10 -25.60 -19.01
N LYS A 95 12.99 -26.32 -19.70
CA LYS A 95 13.57 -27.57 -19.23
C LYS A 95 15.05 -27.67 -19.56
N THR A 96 15.84 -28.19 -18.63
CA THR A 96 17.24 -28.54 -18.89
C THR A 96 17.31 -29.68 -19.90
N THR A 97 18.39 -29.72 -20.67
CA THR A 97 18.67 -30.80 -21.62
C THR A 97 20.02 -31.42 -21.28
N ARG A 98 20.37 -32.52 -21.96
CA ARG A 98 21.71 -33.12 -21.85
C ARG A 98 22.84 -32.18 -22.28
N ASN A 99 22.52 -31.10 -22.99
CA ASN A 99 23.48 -30.10 -23.45
C ASN A 99 23.60 -28.91 -22.49
N THR A 100 22.78 -28.82 -21.44
CA THR A 100 22.90 -27.76 -20.45
C THR A 100 24.20 -27.97 -19.65
N ARG A 101 25.05 -26.95 -19.60
CA ARG A 101 26.33 -26.98 -18.85
C ARG A 101 26.29 -26.12 -17.59
N ASP A 102 25.61 -24.98 -17.66
CA ASP A 102 25.43 -24.09 -16.52
C ASP A 102 24.24 -24.56 -15.66
N PRO A 103 24.47 -24.98 -14.39
CA PRO A 103 23.39 -25.40 -13.50
C PRO A 103 22.48 -24.24 -13.07
N TYR A 104 22.93 -22.99 -13.10
CA TYR A 104 22.16 -21.82 -12.68
C TYR A 104 21.30 -21.22 -13.81
N ALA A 105 21.67 -21.46 -15.08
CA ALA A 105 20.96 -20.93 -16.24
C ALA A 105 19.45 -21.29 -16.25
N ILE A 106 19.07 -22.47 -15.73
CA ILE A 106 17.66 -22.87 -15.66
C ILE A 106 16.83 -21.98 -14.72
N LEU A 107 17.44 -21.47 -13.63
CA LEU A 107 16.76 -20.58 -12.69
C LEU A 107 16.53 -19.20 -13.31
N LYS A 108 17.48 -18.72 -14.13
CA LYS A 108 17.31 -17.50 -14.93
C LYS A 108 16.26 -17.68 -16.03
N ALA A 109 16.25 -18.82 -16.71
CA ALA A 109 15.23 -19.13 -17.72
C ALA A 109 13.82 -19.20 -17.10
N ARG A 110 13.69 -19.75 -15.89
CA ARG A 110 12.45 -19.69 -15.10
C ARG A 110 12.02 -18.25 -14.83
N ASP A 111 12.95 -17.38 -14.48
CA ASP A 111 12.64 -15.99 -14.19
C ASP A 111 12.33 -15.18 -15.46
N LEU A 112 12.94 -15.51 -16.59
CA LEU A 112 12.59 -15.00 -17.92
C LEU A 112 11.12 -15.28 -18.26
N ILE A 113 10.65 -16.53 -18.15
CA ILE A 113 9.25 -16.87 -18.46
C ILE A 113 8.27 -16.20 -17.49
N LYS A 114 8.64 -16.02 -16.20
CA LYS A 114 7.84 -15.23 -15.25
C LYS A 114 7.73 -13.77 -15.68
N LEU A 115 8.82 -13.15 -16.14
CA LEU A 115 8.83 -11.77 -16.60
C LEU A 115 7.97 -11.58 -17.86
N LEU A 116 8.07 -12.51 -18.82
CA LEU A 116 7.24 -12.52 -20.02
C LEU A 116 5.74 -12.66 -19.69
N ALA A 117 5.40 -13.51 -18.71
CA ALA A 117 4.03 -13.66 -18.22
C ALA A 117 3.51 -12.35 -17.57
N ARG A 118 4.39 -11.56 -16.93
CA ARG A 118 4.09 -10.22 -16.38
C ARG A 118 4.30 -9.10 -17.40
N SER A 119 4.17 -9.42 -18.69
CA SER A 119 4.15 -8.48 -19.80
C SER A 119 5.36 -7.56 -19.92
N VAL A 120 6.50 -7.99 -19.39
CA VAL A 120 7.78 -7.35 -19.72
C VAL A 120 8.10 -7.64 -21.20
N PRO A 121 8.51 -6.64 -21.99
CA PRO A 121 8.93 -6.86 -23.37
C PRO A 121 10.16 -7.75 -23.47
N PHE A 122 10.23 -8.63 -24.47
CA PHE A 122 11.33 -9.56 -24.68
C PHE A 122 12.72 -8.93 -24.72
N PRO A 123 12.97 -7.80 -25.44
CA PRO A 123 14.29 -7.18 -25.48
C PRO A 123 14.81 -6.75 -24.10
N GLN A 124 13.89 -6.47 -23.17
CA GLN A 124 14.24 -6.15 -21.79
C GLN A 124 14.32 -7.41 -20.93
N ALA A 125 13.41 -8.36 -21.11
CA ALA A 125 13.34 -9.58 -20.33
C ALA A 125 14.58 -10.47 -20.52
N ILE A 126 15.12 -10.55 -21.75
CA ILE A 126 16.27 -11.42 -22.06
C ILE A 126 17.54 -11.08 -21.28
N LYS A 127 17.68 -9.82 -20.85
CA LYS A 127 18.81 -9.35 -20.03
C LYS A 127 18.92 -10.07 -18.68
N ILE A 128 17.86 -10.76 -18.24
CA ILE A 128 17.90 -11.60 -17.03
C ILE A 128 18.84 -12.81 -17.16
N MET A 129 19.23 -13.17 -18.39
CA MET A 129 20.22 -14.22 -18.61
C MET A 129 21.63 -13.78 -18.19
N ASP A 130 21.90 -12.47 -18.11
CA ASP A 130 23.18 -11.93 -17.65
C ASP A 130 23.32 -12.04 -16.13
N ASP A 131 24.50 -12.40 -15.62
CA ASP A 131 24.74 -12.62 -14.18
C ASP A 131 24.56 -11.38 -13.30
N ALA A 132 24.80 -10.19 -13.86
CA ALA A 132 24.67 -8.92 -13.15
C ALA A 132 23.20 -8.47 -12.96
N MET A 133 22.25 -9.09 -13.68
CA MET A 133 20.86 -8.69 -13.64
C MET A 133 20.03 -9.71 -12.87
N ALA A 134 19.27 -9.23 -11.89
CA ALA A 134 18.29 -10.01 -11.16
C ALA A 134 16.88 -9.45 -11.41
N CYS A 135 15.86 -10.22 -11.02
CA CYS A 135 14.48 -9.78 -11.09
C CYS A 135 13.79 -9.89 -9.73
N ASP A 136 12.79 -9.04 -9.54
CA ASP A 136 11.92 -9.10 -8.38
C ASP A 136 10.46 -8.85 -8.78
N ILE A 137 9.56 -9.71 -8.31
CA ILE A 137 8.12 -9.62 -8.59
C ILE A 137 7.42 -9.27 -7.28
N ILE A 138 7.19 -7.97 -7.08
CA ILE A 138 6.59 -7.44 -5.86
C ILE A 138 5.07 -7.57 -5.94
N LYS A 139 4.49 -8.36 -5.05
CA LYS A 139 3.04 -8.46 -4.90
C LYS A 139 2.51 -7.21 -4.21
N ILE A 140 1.64 -6.44 -4.89
CA ILE A 140 0.94 -5.29 -4.30
C ILE A 140 -0.54 -5.60 -4.02
N GLY A 141 -1.06 -6.71 -4.55
CA GLY A 141 -2.39 -7.21 -4.24
C GLY A 141 -2.52 -7.65 -2.78
N GLY A 142 -3.64 -7.31 -2.13
CA GLY A 142 -3.93 -7.63 -0.74
C GLY A 142 -3.48 -6.58 0.28
N PHE A 143 -2.68 -5.58 -0.12
CA PHE A 143 -2.31 -4.47 0.78
C PHE A 143 -3.51 -3.59 1.17
N LEU A 144 -4.51 -3.50 0.31
CA LEU A 144 -5.70 -2.69 0.51
C LEU A 144 -6.96 -3.52 0.27
N ARG A 145 -7.97 -3.33 1.13
CA ARG A 145 -9.31 -3.94 0.97
C ARG A 145 -10.15 -3.20 -0.07
N ASN A 146 -10.03 -1.87 -0.15
CA ASN A 146 -10.82 -1.05 -1.08
C ASN A 146 -10.12 -0.94 -2.45
N LYS A 147 -10.82 -1.39 -3.51
CA LYS A 147 -10.36 -1.38 -4.91
C LYS A 147 -10.02 0.00 -5.44
N GLU A 148 -10.82 1.02 -5.15
CA GLU A 148 -10.56 2.39 -5.63
C GLU A 148 -9.28 2.96 -5.04
N ARG A 149 -9.08 2.75 -3.74
CA ARG A 149 -7.88 3.20 -3.04
C ARG A 149 -6.64 2.46 -3.57
N PHE A 150 -6.78 1.18 -3.89
CA PHE A 150 -5.73 0.39 -4.53
C PHE A 150 -5.36 0.96 -5.90
N VAL A 151 -6.33 1.24 -6.77
CA VAL A 151 -6.09 1.81 -8.10
C VAL A 151 -5.41 3.18 -7.97
N LYS A 152 -5.87 4.05 -7.06
CA LYS A 152 -5.25 5.37 -6.82
C LYS A 152 -3.80 5.26 -6.32
N ARG A 153 -3.49 4.32 -5.42
CA ARG A 153 -2.10 4.10 -4.93
C ARG A 153 -1.20 3.43 -5.98
N ARG A 154 -1.73 2.51 -6.78
CA ARG A 154 -1.01 1.93 -7.92
C ARG A 154 -0.68 3.00 -8.96
N GLN A 155 -1.65 3.85 -9.31
CA GLN A 155 -1.44 4.97 -10.24
C GLN A 155 -0.41 5.97 -9.71
N ARG A 156 -0.34 6.16 -8.39
CA ARG A 156 0.67 7.00 -7.73
C ARG A 156 2.10 6.50 -7.96
N ILE A 157 2.33 5.19 -8.07
CA ILE A 157 3.66 4.63 -8.39
C ILE A 157 4.06 5.03 -9.82
N LEU A 158 3.11 4.97 -10.77
CA LEU A 158 3.34 5.39 -12.14
C LEU A 158 3.59 6.90 -12.23
N GLY A 159 2.79 7.68 -11.51
CA GLY A 159 2.81 9.14 -11.52
C GLY A 159 2.10 9.72 -12.76
N PRO A 160 1.98 11.06 -12.84
CA PRO A 160 1.44 11.72 -14.01
C PRO A 160 2.39 11.48 -15.20
N ASN A 161 1.84 11.05 -16.34
CA ASN A 161 2.59 10.72 -17.56
C ASN A 161 3.79 9.77 -17.36
N GLY A 162 3.78 8.92 -16.32
CA GLY A 162 4.89 8.00 -16.03
C GLY A 162 6.14 8.66 -15.43
N SER A 163 6.09 9.96 -15.07
CA SER A 163 7.25 10.71 -14.56
C SER A 163 7.86 10.11 -13.29
N THR A 164 7.02 9.67 -12.34
CA THR A 164 7.48 9.07 -11.07
C THR A 164 8.15 7.72 -11.32
N LEU A 165 7.57 6.89 -12.19
CA LEU A 165 8.17 5.63 -12.61
C LEU A 165 9.52 5.88 -13.27
N LYS A 166 9.59 6.83 -14.21
CA LYS A 166 10.83 7.09 -14.94
C LYS A 166 11.95 7.63 -14.04
N ALA A 167 11.61 8.49 -13.09
CA ALA A 167 12.57 8.96 -12.09
C ALA A 167 13.11 7.81 -11.23
N LEU A 168 12.25 6.87 -10.82
CA LEU A 168 12.69 5.68 -10.08
C LEU A 168 13.62 4.81 -10.92
N GLU A 169 13.28 4.54 -12.18
CA GLU A 169 14.13 3.76 -13.08
C GLU A 169 15.54 4.36 -13.23
N LEU A 170 15.64 5.69 -13.40
CA LEU A 170 16.92 6.37 -13.58
C LEU A 170 17.76 6.38 -12.28
N LEU A 171 17.10 6.56 -11.14
CA LEU A 171 17.78 6.61 -9.84
C LEU A 171 18.30 5.25 -9.42
N THR A 172 17.49 4.19 -9.55
CA THR A 172 17.85 2.84 -9.12
C THR A 172 18.49 1.99 -10.22
N GLN A 173 18.61 2.52 -11.44
CA GLN A 173 19.09 1.80 -12.63
C GLN A 173 18.34 0.49 -12.88
N CYS A 174 17.06 0.45 -12.47
CA CYS A 174 16.20 -0.70 -12.65
C CYS A 174 15.18 -0.42 -13.74
N TYR A 175 14.69 -1.47 -14.38
CA TYR A 175 13.49 -1.44 -15.19
C TYR A 175 12.29 -1.81 -14.33
N ILE A 176 11.20 -1.02 -14.38
CA ILE A 176 10.03 -1.23 -13.52
C ILE A 176 8.77 -1.32 -14.39
N MET A 177 8.07 -2.45 -14.31
CA MET A 177 6.78 -2.67 -14.97
C MET A 177 5.66 -2.82 -13.94
N VAL A 178 4.74 -1.88 -13.91
CA VAL A 178 3.57 -1.92 -13.01
C VAL A 178 2.39 -2.53 -13.76
N GLN A 179 2.00 -3.77 -13.43
CA GLN A 179 0.89 -4.46 -14.09
C GLN A 179 -0.05 -5.14 -13.09
N GLY A 180 -1.35 -4.86 -13.21
CA GLY A 180 -2.37 -5.57 -12.44
C GLY A 180 -2.18 -5.39 -10.92
N SER A 181 -1.92 -6.50 -10.23
CA SER A 181 -1.70 -6.58 -8.78
C SER A 181 -0.24 -6.85 -8.39
N THR A 182 0.69 -6.72 -9.34
CA THR A 182 2.13 -6.90 -9.11
C THR A 182 2.96 -5.82 -9.78
N VAL A 183 4.17 -5.61 -9.27
CA VAL A 183 5.17 -4.74 -9.87
C VAL A 183 6.39 -5.60 -10.16
N SER A 184 6.74 -5.76 -11.43
CA SER A 184 7.93 -6.49 -11.85
C SER A 184 9.09 -5.51 -11.97
N VAL A 185 10.24 -5.88 -11.43
CA VAL A 185 11.45 -5.06 -11.41
C VAL A 185 12.61 -5.89 -11.91
N MET A 186 13.51 -5.30 -12.71
CA MET A 186 14.75 -5.92 -13.17
C MET A 186 15.91 -4.96 -12.93
N GLY A 187 17.03 -5.45 -12.40
CA GLY A 187 18.21 -4.63 -12.14
C GLY A 187 19.16 -5.28 -11.13
N ASP A 188 20.08 -4.48 -10.61
CA ASP A 188 21.02 -4.90 -9.57
C ASP A 188 20.32 -5.08 -8.21
N TYR A 189 20.86 -5.94 -7.36
CA TYR A 189 20.32 -6.28 -6.03
C TYR A 189 20.14 -5.06 -5.12
N LYS A 190 21.06 -4.08 -5.17
CA LYS A 190 20.92 -2.82 -4.42
C LYS A 190 19.67 -2.05 -4.87
N GLY A 191 19.50 -1.92 -6.18
CA GLY A 191 18.34 -1.26 -6.79
C GLY A 191 17.03 -2.00 -6.48
N LEU A 192 17.01 -3.33 -6.60
CA LEU A 192 15.83 -4.15 -6.29
C LEU A 192 15.35 -3.96 -4.85
N LYS A 193 16.28 -3.97 -3.88
CA LYS A 193 15.95 -3.76 -2.46
C LYS A 193 15.36 -2.37 -2.21
N GLN A 194 15.90 -1.34 -2.88
CA GLN A 194 15.37 0.02 -2.79
C GLN A 194 13.96 0.11 -3.40
N VAL A 195 13.77 -0.38 -4.63
CA VAL A 195 12.47 -0.34 -5.30
C VAL A 195 11.41 -1.11 -4.52
N ARG A 196 11.74 -2.29 -3.99
CA ARG A 196 10.83 -3.08 -3.14
C ARG A 196 10.31 -2.26 -1.96
N LYS A 197 11.22 -1.63 -1.21
CA LYS A 197 10.84 -0.78 -0.08
C LYS A 197 9.90 0.35 -0.52
N ILE A 198 10.24 1.04 -1.62
CA ILE A 198 9.45 2.16 -2.15
C ILE A 198 8.04 1.73 -2.55
N VAL A 199 7.91 0.59 -3.23
CA VAL A 199 6.61 0.06 -3.69
C VAL A 199 5.75 -0.34 -2.50
N GLU A 200 6.32 -1.05 -1.52
CA GLU A 200 5.61 -1.46 -0.30
C GLU A 200 5.17 -0.24 0.53
N ASP A 201 6.04 0.75 0.71
CA ASP A 201 5.74 1.97 1.46
C ASP A 201 4.70 2.84 0.73
N CYS A 202 4.75 2.88 -0.60
CA CYS A 202 3.71 3.52 -1.42
C CYS A 202 2.33 2.90 -1.17
N MET A 203 2.28 1.57 -1.11
CA MET A 203 1.06 0.83 -0.77
C MET A 203 0.64 1.03 0.69
N LYS A 204 1.56 1.35 1.60
CA LYS A 204 1.30 1.74 3.01
C LYS A 204 0.95 3.23 3.21
N ASN A 205 0.62 3.95 2.13
CA ASN A 205 0.20 5.36 2.11
C ASN A 205 1.31 6.41 2.21
N ILE A 206 2.57 6.03 2.09
CA ILE A 206 3.66 6.99 1.92
C ILE A 206 3.68 7.40 0.44
N HIS A 207 4.05 8.63 0.10
CA HIS A 207 4.12 9.05 -1.31
C HIS A 207 5.52 8.70 -1.88
N PRO A 208 5.64 8.10 -3.08
CA PRO A 208 6.92 7.66 -3.63
C PRO A 208 7.90 8.83 -3.84
N ILE A 209 7.39 10.05 -4.03
CA ILE A 209 8.20 11.27 -4.14
C ILE A 209 9.13 11.50 -2.93
N TYR A 210 8.74 11.06 -1.72
CA TYR A 210 9.60 11.20 -0.55
C TYR A 210 10.84 10.32 -0.67
N HIS A 211 10.67 9.08 -1.13
CA HIS A 211 11.79 8.19 -1.40
C HIS A 211 12.61 8.62 -2.62
N ILE A 212 11.99 9.22 -3.63
CA ILE A 212 12.75 9.80 -4.76
C ILE A 212 13.68 10.90 -4.25
N LYS A 213 13.19 11.81 -3.39
CA LYS A 213 14.04 12.84 -2.77
C LYS A 213 15.12 12.23 -1.89
N GLU A 214 14.79 11.21 -1.10
CA GLU A 214 15.75 10.45 -0.29
C GLU A 214 16.87 9.85 -1.15
N LEU A 215 16.52 9.23 -2.29
CA LEU A 215 17.48 8.63 -3.23
C LEU A 215 18.34 9.69 -3.93
N MET A 216 17.77 10.83 -4.32
CA MET A 216 18.53 11.94 -4.90
C MET A 216 19.59 12.44 -3.92
N ILE A 217 19.22 12.66 -2.66
CA ILE A 217 20.15 13.11 -1.61
C ILE A 217 21.23 12.05 -1.36
N LYS A 218 20.85 10.78 -1.24
CA LYS A 218 21.81 9.68 -1.05
C LYS A 218 22.83 9.59 -2.18
N ARG A 219 22.38 9.77 -3.42
CA ARG A 219 23.26 9.72 -4.60
C ARG A 219 24.22 10.90 -4.69
N GLU A 220 23.83 12.08 -4.19
CA GLU A 220 24.75 13.21 -4.05
C GLU A 220 25.75 12.98 -2.91
N LEU A 221 25.29 12.52 -1.74
CA LEU A 221 26.15 12.22 -0.59
C LEU A 221 27.16 11.09 -0.87
N GLU A 222 26.81 10.12 -1.72
CA GLU A 222 27.70 9.02 -2.11
C GLU A 222 28.93 9.50 -2.90
N LYS A 223 28.83 10.65 -3.59
CA LYS A 223 29.95 11.24 -4.33
C LYS A 223 31.02 11.81 -3.40
N ASP A 224 30.64 12.25 -2.20
CA ASP A 224 31.55 12.87 -1.25
C ASP A 224 32.37 11.80 -0.49
N PRO A 225 33.71 11.77 -0.65
CA PRO A 225 34.53 10.71 -0.05
C PRO A 225 34.61 10.80 1.48
N LEU A 226 34.43 11.99 2.06
CA LEU A 226 34.54 12.23 3.50
C LEU A 226 33.39 11.58 4.30
N LEU A 227 32.18 11.56 3.75
CA LEU A 227 30.97 11.11 4.46
C LEU A 227 30.68 9.61 4.28
N LYS A 228 31.52 8.84 3.58
CA LYS A 228 31.27 7.41 3.27
C LYS A 228 31.10 6.53 4.51
N ASN A 229 31.81 6.85 5.59
CA ASN A 229 31.83 6.04 6.82
C ASN A 229 30.87 6.56 7.90
N GLU A 230 30.21 7.69 7.68
CA GLU A 230 29.30 8.31 8.64
C GLU A 230 27.83 7.98 8.34
N SER A 231 26.96 8.01 9.35
CA SER A 231 25.53 7.86 9.14
C SER A 231 24.94 9.10 8.46
N TRP A 232 24.20 8.90 7.37
CA TRP A 232 23.55 9.97 6.60
C TRP A 232 22.19 10.41 7.14
N ASP A 233 21.69 9.81 8.23
CA ASP A 233 20.34 10.07 8.75
C ASP A 233 20.06 11.56 9.02
N ARG A 234 21.09 12.33 9.41
CA ARG A 234 20.98 13.78 9.62
C ARG A 234 20.53 14.55 8.37
N PHE A 235 20.95 14.10 7.19
CA PHE A 235 20.68 14.75 5.91
C PHE A 235 19.40 14.22 5.24
N LEU A 236 18.87 13.09 5.71
CA LEU A 236 17.70 12.48 5.12
C LEU A 236 16.42 13.18 5.59
N PRO A 237 15.49 13.49 4.66
CA PRO A 237 14.25 14.16 5.00
C PRO A 237 13.32 13.19 5.75
N HIS A 238 13.21 13.33 7.06
CA HIS A 238 12.23 12.58 7.86
C HIS A 238 10.84 13.22 7.77
N PHE A 239 9.96 12.63 6.97
CA PHE A 239 8.57 13.06 6.93
C PHE A 239 7.79 12.52 8.14
N LYS A 240 7.68 13.35 9.19
CA LYS A 240 6.83 13.03 10.34
C LYS A 240 5.37 13.08 9.92
N LYS A 241 4.66 11.96 10.08
CA LYS A 241 3.20 11.93 9.95
C LYS A 241 2.62 12.89 10.99
N ARG A 242 2.08 14.03 10.56
CA ARG A 242 1.32 14.93 11.42
C ARG A 242 0.00 14.24 11.77
N ASN A 243 0.01 13.43 12.84
CA ASN A 243 -1.20 12.95 13.49
C ASN A 243 -1.82 14.11 14.27
N VAL A 244 -2.37 15.11 13.57
CA VAL A 244 -3.11 16.19 14.23
C VAL A 244 -4.31 15.55 14.90
N SER A 245 -4.34 15.61 16.23
CA SER A 245 -5.44 15.05 17.01
C SER A 245 -6.74 15.73 16.59
N ARG A 246 -7.66 14.97 16.01
CA ARG A 246 -9.01 15.46 15.76
C ARG A 246 -9.70 15.64 17.11
N ARG A 247 -10.49 16.71 17.24
CA ARG A 247 -11.32 16.92 18.43
C ARG A 247 -12.20 15.69 18.63
N LYS A 248 -12.09 15.03 19.77
CA LYS A 248 -12.99 13.94 20.15
C LYS A 248 -14.37 14.55 20.44
N PRO A 249 -15.47 13.97 19.94
CA PRO A 249 -16.81 14.40 20.36
C PRO A 249 -16.94 14.17 21.87
N LYS A 250 -17.43 15.17 22.61
CA LYS A 250 -17.62 15.07 24.08
C LYS A 250 -18.73 14.08 24.47
N HIS A 251 -19.64 13.78 23.55
CA HIS A 251 -20.76 12.86 23.77
C HIS A 251 -20.86 11.93 22.58
N ILE A 252 -20.62 10.64 22.79
CA ILE A 252 -20.86 9.59 21.81
C ILE A 252 -22.16 8.93 22.25
N LYS A 253 -23.25 9.12 21.48
CA LYS A 253 -24.47 8.33 21.71
C LYS A 253 -24.19 6.93 21.16
N GLU A 254 -24.20 5.92 22.03
CA GLU A 254 -24.19 4.53 21.60
C GLU A 254 -25.60 4.19 21.10
N ASN A 255 -25.70 3.83 19.82
CA ASN A 255 -26.96 3.33 19.27
C ASN A 255 -26.96 1.82 19.47
N GLU A 256 -27.86 1.32 20.31
CA GLU A 256 -28.10 -0.12 20.43
C GLU A 256 -28.64 -0.67 19.11
N TYR A 257 -28.05 -1.75 18.61
CA TYR A 257 -28.50 -2.37 17.38
C TYR A 257 -29.80 -3.13 17.63
N THR A 258 -30.91 -2.60 17.10
CA THR A 258 -32.19 -3.30 17.04
C THR A 258 -32.37 -3.87 15.63
N PRO A 259 -32.62 -5.19 15.48
CA PRO A 259 -32.85 -5.79 14.16
C PRO A 259 -34.18 -5.33 13.54
N PHE A 260 -35.09 -4.81 14.38
CA PHE A 260 -36.36 -4.24 13.93
C PHE A 260 -36.17 -2.77 13.53
N PRO A 261 -36.66 -2.36 12.35
CA PRO A 261 -36.68 -0.96 11.97
C PRO A 261 -37.63 -0.19 12.90
N PRO A 262 -37.36 1.10 13.17
CA PRO A 262 -38.30 1.94 13.89
C PRO A 262 -39.60 2.10 13.08
N PRO A 263 -40.75 2.36 13.74
CA PRO A 263 -41.99 2.62 13.04
C PRO A 263 -41.84 3.83 12.12
N GLN A 264 -42.47 3.78 10.95
CA GLN A 264 -42.51 4.92 10.04
C GLN A 264 -43.33 6.04 10.69
N ASN A 265 -42.88 7.30 10.52
CA ASN A 265 -43.70 8.43 10.95
C ASN A 265 -45.02 8.43 10.14
N PRO A 266 -46.19 8.42 10.81
CA PRO A 266 -47.47 8.38 10.12
C PRO A 266 -47.68 9.62 9.25
N ARG A 267 -48.42 9.49 8.14
CA ARG A 267 -48.78 10.64 7.31
C ARG A 267 -49.80 11.50 8.03
N LYS A 268 -49.92 12.76 7.62
CA LYS A 268 -50.99 13.65 8.11
C LYS A 268 -52.39 13.04 7.93
N ILE A 269 -52.59 12.29 6.84
CA ILE A 269 -53.84 11.57 6.56
C ILE A 269 -54.06 10.49 7.62
N ASP A 270 -53.04 9.68 7.92
CA ASP A 270 -53.12 8.62 8.91
C ASP A 270 -53.41 9.17 10.30
N LEU A 271 -52.74 10.26 10.69
CA LEU A 271 -53.01 10.97 11.95
C LEU A 271 -54.44 11.54 12.02
N GLN A 272 -54.99 11.99 10.90
CA GLN A 272 -56.38 12.48 10.82
C GLN A 272 -57.40 11.34 10.86
N ILE A 273 -57.07 10.18 10.28
CA ILE A 273 -57.90 8.97 10.33
C ILE A 273 -57.92 8.45 11.77
N GLU A 274 -56.76 8.40 12.43
CA GLU A 274 -56.60 8.00 13.84
C GLU A 274 -57.33 8.95 14.79
N SER A 275 -57.25 10.27 14.58
CA SER A 275 -57.97 11.27 15.41
C SER A 275 -59.47 11.35 15.13
N GLY A 276 -59.97 10.65 14.11
CA GLY A 276 -61.36 10.74 13.64
C GLY A 276 -61.71 12.06 12.95
N GLU A 277 -60.78 13.02 12.89
CA GLU A 277 -60.98 14.30 12.22
C GLU A 277 -61.14 14.12 10.72
N TYR A 278 -60.55 13.09 10.12
CA TYR A 278 -60.67 12.83 8.68
C TYR A 278 -62.14 12.66 8.26
N PHE A 279 -62.94 11.98 9.07
CA PHE A 279 -64.34 11.67 8.79
C PHE A 279 -65.31 12.82 9.10
N MET A 280 -64.86 13.84 9.84
CA MET A 280 -65.69 15.00 10.20
C MET A 280 -65.84 15.96 9.02
N SER A 281 -67.09 16.31 8.68
CA SER A 281 -67.38 17.38 7.71
C SER A 281 -66.78 18.71 8.18
N LYS A 282 -66.40 19.58 7.22
CA LYS A 282 -65.86 20.92 7.50
C LYS A 282 -66.75 21.72 8.45
N TYR A 283 -68.07 21.63 8.28
CA TYR A 283 -69.05 22.27 9.15
C TYR A 283 -69.01 21.73 10.58
N ALA A 284 -68.89 20.41 10.75
CA ALA A 284 -68.80 19.77 12.06
C ALA A 284 -67.51 20.15 12.80
N LYS A 285 -66.39 20.26 12.07
CA LYS A 285 -65.12 20.78 12.61
C LYS A 285 -65.23 22.23 13.09
N GLU A 286 -65.90 23.08 12.31
CA GLU A 286 -66.10 24.48 12.67
C GLU A 286 -67.02 24.65 13.89
N ARG A 287 -68.07 23.83 14.04
CA ARG A 287 -68.91 23.83 15.25
C ARG A 287 -68.11 23.44 16.48
N LYS A 288 -67.36 22.34 16.42
CA LYS A 288 -66.51 21.87 17.53
C LYS A 288 -65.50 22.95 17.94
N LYS A 289 -64.84 23.60 16.95
CA LYS A 289 -63.91 24.72 17.21
C LYS A 289 -64.59 25.93 17.86
N ARG A 290 -65.86 26.20 17.53
CA ARG A 290 -66.64 27.29 18.15
C ARG A 290 -67.03 26.95 19.59
N GLU A 291 -67.40 25.71 19.85
CA GLU A 291 -67.70 25.20 21.20
C GLU A 291 -66.45 25.26 22.09
N GLU A 292 -65.31 24.75 21.62
CA GLU A 292 -64.03 24.85 22.33
C GLU A 292 -63.63 26.31 22.63
N ARG A 293 -63.88 27.24 21.70
CA ARG A 293 -63.64 28.68 21.94
C ARG A 293 -64.56 29.24 23.02
N LYS A 294 -65.85 28.87 23.02
CA LYS A 294 -66.81 29.30 24.05
C LYS A 294 -66.42 28.75 25.42
N GLU A 295 -66.01 27.49 25.49
CA GLU A 295 -65.53 26.87 26.73
C GLU A 295 -64.27 27.56 27.26
N LYS A 296 -63.28 27.83 26.39
CA LYS A 296 -62.08 28.60 26.77
C LYS A 296 -62.44 30.00 27.27
N GLN A 297 -63.37 30.69 26.61
CA GLN A 297 -63.84 32.00 27.06
C GLN A 297 -64.52 31.93 28.43
N LYS A 298 -65.36 30.91 28.68
CA LYS A 298 -65.96 30.67 30.00
C LYS A 298 -64.89 30.45 31.07
N GLN A 299 -63.91 29.58 30.80
CA GLN A 299 -62.81 29.32 31.75
C GLN A 299 -61.98 30.58 32.04
N VAL A 300 -61.66 31.39 31.02
CA VAL A 300 -60.93 32.65 31.22
C VAL A 300 -61.78 33.66 32.00
N SER A 301 -63.07 33.74 31.70
CA SER A 301 -64.01 34.59 32.45
C SER A 301 -64.08 34.17 33.92
N GLU A 302 -64.19 32.88 34.21
CA GLU A 302 -64.18 32.35 35.57
C GLU A 302 -62.85 32.60 36.29
N LYS A 303 -61.71 32.43 35.61
CA LYS A 303 -60.40 32.79 36.17
C LYS A 303 -60.32 34.28 36.51
N ARG A 304 -60.73 35.15 35.58
CA ARG A 304 -60.78 36.61 35.83
C ARG A 304 -61.75 36.97 36.95
N ARG A 305 -62.88 36.26 37.07
CA ARG A 305 -63.83 36.46 38.15
C ARG A 305 -63.23 36.06 39.49
N LYS A 306 -62.55 34.90 39.56
CA LYS A 306 -61.81 34.45 40.76
C LYS A 306 -60.68 35.41 41.14
N GLU A 307 -59.90 35.89 40.17
CA GLU A 307 -58.86 36.91 40.39
C GLU A 307 -59.47 38.21 40.93
N ARG A 308 -60.57 38.68 40.34
CA ARG A 308 -61.29 39.88 40.84
C ARG A 308 -61.83 39.66 42.25
N GLU A 309 -62.50 38.55 42.52
CA GLU A 309 -63.01 38.18 43.86
C GLU A 309 -61.87 38.11 44.88
N SER A 310 -60.68 37.61 44.49
CA SER A 310 -59.50 37.59 45.37
C SER A 310 -58.94 38.98 45.68
N ALA A 311 -59.01 39.92 44.74
CA ALA A 311 -58.54 41.30 44.95
C ALA A 311 -59.46 42.13 45.87
N PHE A 312 -60.73 41.74 46.02
CA PHE A 312 -61.70 42.39 46.91
C PHE A 312 -61.69 41.82 48.35
N LYS A 313 -60.94 40.73 48.59
CA LYS A 313 -60.68 40.27 49.95
C LYS A 313 -59.49 41.04 50.51
N PRO A 314 -59.67 41.82 51.60
CA PRO A 314 -58.52 42.44 52.26
C PRO A 314 -57.53 41.35 52.66
N PRO A 315 -56.20 41.60 52.51
CA PRO A 315 -55.20 40.67 52.98
C PRO A 315 -55.39 40.44 54.48
N GLU A 316 -55.24 39.19 54.92
CA GLU A 316 -55.36 38.86 56.34
C GLU A 316 -54.27 39.58 57.13
N ASP A 317 -54.67 40.32 58.17
CA ASP A 317 -53.74 41.04 59.03
C ASP A 317 -52.79 40.05 59.72
N PRO A 318 -51.48 40.37 59.83
CA PRO A 318 -50.54 39.51 60.50
C PRO A 318 -50.94 39.37 61.98
N VAL A 319 -51.27 38.15 62.39
CA VAL A 319 -51.51 37.81 63.78
C VAL A 319 -50.19 37.96 64.54
N TYR A 320 -50.02 39.09 65.23
CA TYR A 320 -48.91 39.27 66.16
C TYR A 320 -49.16 38.40 67.39
N LYS A 321 -48.36 37.33 67.55
CA LYS A 321 -48.28 36.57 68.80
C LYS A 321 -47.69 37.48 69.87
N ARG A 322 -48.42 37.69 70.97
CA ARG A 322 -47.92 38.31 72.19
C ARG A 322 -46.89 37.42 72.88
#